data_AF-A0A9Q0CQT9-F1
#
_entry.id   AF-A0A9Q0CQT9-F1
#
_cell.length_a   1.000
_cell.length_b   1.000
_cell.length_c   1.000
_cell.angle_alpha   90.00
_cell.angle_beta   90.00
_cell.angle_gamma   90.00
#
_symmetry.space_group_name_H-M   'P 1'
#
loop_
_entity.id
_entity.type
_entity.pdbx_description
1 polymer ?
#
loop_
_entity_poly.entity_id
_entity_poly.type
_entity_poly.pdbx_seq_one_letter_code
_entity_poly.pdbx_strand_id
1 'polypeptide(L)'
;MAFNRAIAMALLISVMAALATAQFNDDNPRESCQREVLEADLQSCRQFMMPKGREMLRSITNQSIQERCCRDLGKVKSQCRCDVIQEMMLSMQEEIQYSKGGSKTMEKLMGMGAKLPSICGISPGYCQLDQSY
;
A
#
# COMPACT_ATOMS: atom_id res chain seq x y z
N MET A 1 6.32 -5.05 70.75
CA MET A 1 7.14 -4.34 69.72
C MET A 1 7.11 -5.09 68.39
N ALA A 2 5.92 -5.30 67.80
CA ALA A 2 5.77 -6.02 66.52
C ALA A 2 5.00 -5.20 65.45
N PHE A 3 4.21 -4.22 65.87
CA PHE A 3 3.40 -3.38 64.97
C PHE A 3 4.23 -2.37 64.16
N ASN A 4 5.41 -1.97 64.62
CA ASN A 4 6.26 -0.99 63.92
C ASN A 4 7.08 -1.60 62.77
N ARG A 5 7.13 -2.93 62.63
CA ARG A 5 7.85 -3.60 61.53
C ARG A 5 6.96 -3.86 60.30
N ALA A 6 5.64 -3.92 60.49
CA ALA A 6 4.70 -4.13 59.40
C ALA A 6 4.50 -2.87 58.53
N ILE A 7 4.63 -1.67 59.13
CA ILE A 7 4.48 -0.39 58.41
C ILE A 7 5.68 -0.14 57.48
N ALA A 8 6.86 -0.66 57.82
CA ALA A 8 8.08 -0.48 57.03
C ALA A 8 8.14 -1.33 55.74
N MET A 9 7.24 -2.31 55.57
CA MET A 9 7.19 -3.17 54.37
C MET A 9 6.14 -2.70 53.34
N ALA A 10 5.43 -1.60 53.60
CA ALA A 10 4.36 -1.09 52.75
C ALA A 10 4.73 0.12 51.87
N LEU A 11 6.00 0.55 51.87
CA LEU A 11 6.45 1.77 51.16
C LEU A 11 7.38 1.51 49.95
N LEU A 12 7.37 0.31 49.37
CA LEU A 12 8.20 -0.02 48.20
C LEU A 12 7.41 -0.35 46.93
N ILE A 13 6.22 0.22 46.75
CA ILE A 13 5.48 0.07 45.50
C ILE A 13 4.83 1.41 45.12
N SER A 14 5.56 2.23 44.36
CA SER A 14 5.02 3.19 43.37
C SER A 14 6.15 4.09 42.88
N VAL A 15 6.28 4.51 41.62
CA VAL A 15 5.72 4.17 40.32
C VAL A 15 6.56 5.01 39.35
N MET A 16 6.99 4.38 38.26
CA MET A 16 7.36 4.98 36.96
C MET A 16 8.54 5.95 36.90
N ALA A 17 9.69 5.41 36.51
CA ALA A 17 10.71 6.17 35.80
C ALA A 17 10.10 6.71 34.50
N ALA A 18 9.71 7.98 34.49
CA ALA A 18 9.40 8.72 33.27
C ALA A 18 10.70 9.00 32.51
N LEU A 19 11.30 7.96 31.95
CA LEU A 19 12.27 8.10 30.88
C LEU A 19 11.47 8.28 29.59
N ALA A 20 10.98 9.50 29.37
CA ALA A 20 10.65 9.97 28.03
C ALA A 20 11.97 10.24 27.29
N THR A 21 12.79 9.20 27.09
CA THR A 21 13.79 9.23 26.04
C THR A 21 13.01 9.21 24.75
N ALA A 22 13.04 10.36 24.06
CA ALA A 22 12.46 10.60 22.75
C ALA A 22 12.40 9.30 21.94
N GLN A 23 11.18 8.77 21.75
CA GLN A 23 10.97 7.77 20.73
C GLN A 23 11.17 8.53 19.42
N PHE A 24 12.32 8.32 18.80
CA PHE A 24 12.47 8.53 17.37
C PHE A 24 11.44 7.60 16.73
N ASN A 25 10.23 8.12 16.51
CA ASN A 25 9.22 7.51 15.65
C ASN A 25 9.79 7.61 14.24
N ASP A 26 10.74 6.73 13.94
CA ASP A 26 11.01 6.27 12.58
C ASP A 26 9.85 5.32 12.24
N ASP A 27 8.65 5.91 12.13
CA ASP A 27 7.45 5.21 11.67
C ASP A 27 7.73 4.92 10.19
N ASN A 28 8.33 3.77 9.91
CA ASN A 28 8.61 3.35 8.54
C ASN A 28 7.28 3.39 7.79
N PRO A 29 7.06 4.33 6.84
CA PRO A 29 5.74 4.57 6.27
C PRO A 29 5.19 3.34 5.55
N ARG A 30 6.06 2.39 5.16
CA ARG A 30 5.70 1.08 4.61
C ARG A 30 5.00 0.15 5.60
N GLU A 31 5.36 0.15 6.88
CA GLU A 31 4.67 -0.68 7.88
C GLU A 31 3.25 -0.16 8.16
N SER A 32 3.05 1.15 8.02
CA SER A 32 1.75 1.81 8.22
C SER A 32 0.69 1.38 7.19
N CYS A 33 1.10 0.97 5.98
CA CYS A 33 0.22 0.68 4.85
C CYS A 33 -0.06 -0.81 4.63
N GLN A 34 0.47 -1.68 5.49
CA GLN A 34 0.33 -3.14 5.35
C GLN A 34 -1.14 -3.57 5.30
N ARG A 35 -2.02 -2.94 6.08
CA ARG A 35 -3.45 -3.24 6.06
C ARG A 35 -4.08 -2.89 4.71
N GLU A 36 -3.82 -1.70 4.21
CA GLU A 36 -4.33 -1.24 2.92
C GLU A 36 -3.83 -2.11 1.77
N VAL A 37 -2.58 -2.58 1.82
CA VAL A 37 -2.03 -3.53 0.83
C VAL A 37 -2.80 -4.86 0.83
N LEU A 38 -3.14 -5.38 2.01
CA LEU A 38 -3.87 -6.65 2.13
C LEU A 38 -5.36 -6.53 1.78
N GLU A 39 -6.00 -5.40 2.11
CA GLU A 39 -7.45 -5.22 1.98
C GLU A 39 -7.87 -4.57 0.66
N ALA A 40 -6.96 -3.88 -0.04
CA ALA A 40 -7.32 -3.17 -1.27
C ALA A 40 -7.62 -4.12 -2.42
N ASP A 41 -8.87 -4.10 -2.87
CA ASP A 41 -9.27 -4.79 -4.10
C ASP A 41 -8.99 -3.91 -5.33
N LEU A 42 -7.81 -4.12 -5.94
CA LEU A 42 -7.41 -3.48 -7.19
C LEU A 42 -7.68 -4.35 -8.44
N GLN A 43 -8.63 -5.29 -8.39
CA GLN A 43 -8.94 -6.14 -9.56
C GLN A 43 -9.30 -5.32 -10.81
N SER A 44 -10.09 -4.25 -10.65
CA SER A 44 -10.45 -3.34 -11.74
C SER A 44 -9.21 -2.68 -12.36
N CYS A 45 -8.21 -2.34 -11.55
CA CYS A 45 -6.95 -1.78 -12.03
C CYS A 45 -6.09 -2.82 -12.74
N ARG A 46 -5.99 -4.05 -12.24
CA ARG A 46 -5.33 -5.14 -12.98
C ARG A 46 -5.94 -5.34 -14.36
N GLN A 47 -7.27 -5.39 -14.44
CA GLN A 47 -7.98 -5.50 -15.72
C GLN A 47 -7.69 -4.31 -16.64
N PHE A 48 -7.74 -3.08 -16.12
CA PHE A 48 -7.42 -1.87 -16.87
C PHE A 48 -6.00 -1.91 -17.46
N MET A 49 -5.04 -2.45 -16.71
CA MET A 49 -3.64 -2.51 -17.09
C MET A 49 -3.37 -3.52 -18.20
N MET A 50 -4.12 -4.63 -18.25
CA MET A 50 -3.94 -5.66 -19.27
C MET A 50 -4.30 -5.17 -20.69
N PRO A 51 -3.59 -5.64 -21.74
CA PRO A 51 -3.85 -5.26 -23.13
C PRO A 51 -5.31 -5.44 -23.56
N LYS A 52 -5.92 -6.59 -23.20
CA LYS A 52 -7.32 -6.90 -23.50
C LYS A 52 -8.30 -5.96 -22.82
N GLY A 53 -8.05 -5.55 -21.57
CA GLY A 53 -8.90 -4.59 -20.86
C GLY A 53 -8.88 -3.22 -21.53
N ARG A 54 -7.73 -2.79 -22.06
CA ARG A 54 -7.62 -1.55 -22.84
C ARG A 54 -8.26 -1.61 -24.22
N GLU A 55 -8.26 -2.78 -24.85
CA GLU A 55 -8.96 -3.01 -26.11
C GLU A 55 -10.48 -2.99 -25.89
N MET A 56 -10.95 -3.62 -24.81
CA MET A 56 -12.37 -3.61 -24.41
C MET A 56 -12.88 -2.19 -24.12
N LEU A 57 -12.04 -1.31 -23.59
CA LEU A 57 -12.39 0.11 -23.41
C LEU A 57 -12.70 0.85 -24.72
N ARG A 58 -12.16 0.41 -25.85
CA ARG A 58 -12.49 1.00 -27.16
C ARG A 58 -13.89 0.60 -27.65
N SER A 59 -14.49 -0.43 -27.05
CA SER A 59 -15.79 -0.98 -27.43
C SER A 59 -16.84 -0.68 -26.34
N ILE A 60 -17.40 0.51 -26.45
CA ILE A 60 -18.52 1.15 -25.72
C ILE A 60 -19.46 0.22 -24.92
N THR A 61 -19.73 0.56 -23.64
CA THR A 61 -20.99 0.41 -22.82
C THR A 61 -20.83 -0.06 -21.36
N ASN A 62 -19.64 -0.40 -20.88
CA ASN A 62 -19.43 -0.58 -19.44
C ASN A 62 -18.94 0.75 -18.83
N GLN A 63 -19.43 1.16 -17.65
CA GLN A 63 -18.69 2.07 -16.77
C GLN A 63 -17.21 1.73 -16.91
N SER A 64 -16.42 2.67 -17.43
CA SER A 64 -15.15 2.31 -18.04
C SER A 64 -14.33 1.52 -17.01
N ILE A 65 -13.68 0.43 -17.41
CA ILE A 65 -12.81 -0.37 -16.51
C ILE A 65 -11.83 0.58 -15.78
N GLN A 66 -11.45 1.68 -16.43
CA GLN A 66 -10.76 2.83 -15.85
C GLN A 66 -11.52 3.49 -14.69
N GLU A 67 -12.79 3.90 -14.83
CA GLU A 67 -13.58 4.47 -13.74
C GLU A 67 -13.67 3.53 -12.52
N ARG A 68 -13.85 2.22 -12.76
CA ARG A 68 -13.86 1.23 -11.67
C ARG A 68 -12.50 1.17 -10.99
N CYS A 69 -11.41 1.10 -11.76
CA CYS A 69 -10.05 1.18 -11.22
C CYS A 69 -9.85 2.45 -10.38
N CYS A 70 -10.23 3.62 -10.89
CA CYS A 70 -10.03 4.88 -10.19
C CYS A 70 -10.89 4.99 -8.93
N ARG A 71 -12.11 4.44 -8.94
CA ARG A 71 -12.94 4.35 -7.74
C ARG A 71 -12.33 3.43 -6.69
N ASP A 72 -11.79 2.27 -7.10
CA ASP A 72 -11.19 1.32 -6.17
C ASP A 72 -9.90 1.89 -5.57
N LEU A 73 -9.02 2.45 -6.40
CA LEU A 73 -7.80 3.12 -5.95
C LEU A 73 -8.09 4.37 -5.10
N GLY A 74 -9.19 5.08 -5.38
CA GLY A 74 -9.64 6.23 -4.60
C GLY A 74 -10.02 5.90 -3.16
N LYS A 75 -10.45 4.67 -2.87
CA LYS A 75 -10.76 4.18 -1.51
C LYS A 75 -9.50 3.99 -0.65
N VAL A 76 -8.35 3.79 -1.28
CA VAL A 76 -7.07 3.67 -0.59
C VAL A 76 -6.65 5.03 -0.03
N LYS A 77 -6.17 5.04 1.22
CA LYS A 77 -5.61 6.24 1.85
C LYS A 77 -4.50 6.83 0.99
N SER A 78 -4.44 8.15 0.88
CA SER A 78 -3.50 8.83 -0.02
C SER A 78 -2.05 8.41 0.21
N GLN A 79 -1.62 8.26 1.48
CA GLN A 79 -0.24 7.86 1.78
C GLN A 79 0.09 6.41 1.37
N CYS A 80 -0.90 5.53 1.23
CA CYS A 80 -0.71 4.10 0.95
C CYS A 80 -0.92 3.72 -0.51
N ARG A 81 -1.39 4.65 -1.35
CA ARG A 81 -1.71 4.35 -2.75
C ARG A 81 -0.51 3.79 -3.51
N CYS A 82 0.69 4.30 -3.26
CA CYS A 82 1.88 3.81 -3.94
C CYS A 82 2.27 2.41 -3.48
N ASP A 83 2.14 2.07 -2.19
CA ASP A 83 2.40 0.73 -1.68
C ASP A 83 1.43 -0.30 -2.27
N VAL A 84 0.13 0.03 -2.33
CA VAL A 84 -0.86 -0.86 -2.94
C VAL A 84 -0.62 -1.01 -4.46
N ILE A 85 -0.26 0.06 -5.16
CA ILE A 85 0.09 -0.01 -6.59
C ILE A 85 1.35 -0.85 -6.80
N GLN A 86 2.36 -0.68 -5.95
CA GLN A 86 3.61 -1.44 -5.98
C GLN A 86 3.31 -2.94 -5.85
N GLU A 87 2.54 -3.34 -4.83
CA GLU A 87 2.17 -4.74 -4.63
C GLU A 87 1.41 -5.32 -5.82
N MET A 88 0.45 -4.55 -6.36
CA MET A 88 -0.28 -4.95 -7.56
C MET A 88 0.65 -5.13 -8.77
N MET A 89 1.66 -4.28 -8.94
CA MET A 89 2.62 -4.43 -10.04
C MET A 89 3.51 -5.65 -9.83
N LEU A 90 3.98 -5.91 -8.60
CA LEU A 90 4.76 -7.10 -8.29
C LEU A 90 3.96 -8.38 -8.57
N SER A 91 2.69 -8.45 -8.15
CA SER A 91 1.84 -9.61 -8.44
C SER A 91 1.65 -9.82 -9.95
N MET A 92 1.49 -8.74 -10.72
CA MET A 92 1.39 -8.82 -12.18
C MET A 92 2.72 -9.22 -12.85
N GLN A 93 3.86 -8.91 -12.24
CA GLN A 93 5.17 -9.31 -12.73
C GLN A 93 5.30 -10.83 -12.75
N GLU A 94 4.93 -11.47 -11.65
CA GLU A 94 4.97 -12.93 -11.50
C GLU A 94 4.11 -13.63 -12.55
N GLU A 95 2.91 -13.10 -12.84
CA GLU A 95 2.02 -13.63 -13.88
C GLU A 95 2.61 -13.51 -15.29
N ILE A 96 3.34 -12.42 -15.57
CA ILE A 96 3.82 -12.07 -16.92
C ILE A 96 5.21 -12.64 -17.21
N GLN A 97 6.02 -12.92 -16.18
CA GLN A 97 7.39 -13.40 -16.34
C GLN A 97 7.48 -14.71 -17.16
N TYR A 98 6.44 -15.55 -17.09
CA TYR A 98 6.35 -16.79 -17.86
C TYR A 98 5.83 -16.63 -19.30
N SER A 99 5.47 -15.41 -19.71
CA SER A 99 4.94 -15.11 -21.05
C SER A 99 6.03 -14.69 -22.04
N LYS A 100 5.91 -15.11 -23.31
CA LYS A 100 6.81 -14.72 -24.40
C LYS A 100 6.74 -13.19 -24.61
N GLY A 101 7.83 -12.47 -24.33
CA GLY A 101 7.87 -11.01 -24.37
C GLY A 101 7.53 -10.31 -23.04
N GLY A 102 7.55 -11.06 -21.93
CA GLY A 102 7.21 -10.57 -20.59
C GLY A 102 7.99 -9.32 -20.17
N SER A 103 9.31 -9.26 -20.42
CA SER A 103 10.15 -8.12 -20.00
C SER A 103 9.71 -6.76 -20.59
N LYS A 104 9.51 -6.66 -21.92
CA LYS A 104 9.04 -5.42 -22.57
C LYS A 104 7.59 -5.07 -22.17
N THR A 105 6.78 -6.10 -21.97
CA THR A 105 5.39 -5.93 -21.51
C THR A 105 5.37 -5.37 -20.09
N MET A 106 6.26 -5.87 -19.23
CA MET A 106 6.37 -5.47 -17.84
C MET A 106 6.88 -4.04 -17.70
N GLU A 107 7.90 -3.64 -18.46
CA GLU A 107 8.40 -2.25 -18.44
C GLU A 107 7.29 -1.23 -18.75
N LYS A 108 6.46 -1.54 -19.76
CA LYS A 108 5.30 -0.71 -20.12
C LYS A 108 4.24 -0.69 -19.01
N LEU A 109 4.02 -1.81 -18.32
CA LEU A 109 3.07 -1.90 -17.22
C LEU A 109 3.57 -1.13 -15.99
N MET A 110 4.84 -1.27 -15.60
CA MET A 110 5.45 -0.49 -14.52
C MET A 110 5.29 1.01 -14.76
N GLY A 111 5.65 1.50 -15.95
CA GLY A 111 5.50 2.92 -16.28
C GLY A 111 4.05 3.42 -16.29
N MET A 112 3.09 2.54 -16.56
CA MET A 112 1.67 2.88 -16.49
C MET A 112 1.14 2.82 -15.05
N GLY A 113 1.58 1.85 -14.25
CA GLY A 113 1.26 1.72 -12.83
C GLY A 113 1.66 2.96 -12.05
N ALA A 114 2.88 3.44 -12.29
CA ALA A 114 3.42 4.68 -11.71
C ALA A 114 2.55 5.92 -11.99
N LYS A 115 1.80 5.93 -13.11
CA LYS A 115 0.94 7.05 -13.54
C LYS A 115 -0.55 6.84 -13.21
N LEU A 116 -0.95 5.70 -12.65
CA LEU A 116 -2.35 5.43 -12.30
C LEU A 116 -2.99 6.55 -11.47
N PRO A 117 -2.32 7.12 -10.45
CA PRO A 117 -2.93 8.19 -9.68
C PRO A 117 -3.22 9.44 -10.52
N SER A 118 -2.31 9.85 -11.42
CA SER A 118 -2.53 10.94 -12.38
C SER A 118 -3.69 10.64 -13.33
N ILE A 119 -3.76 9.42 -13.86
CA ILE A 119 -4.86 8.97 -14.74
C ILE A 119 -6.21 9.10 -14.02
N CYS A 120 -6.21 8.83 -12.71
CA CYS A 120 -7.40 8.91 -11.87
C CYS A 120 -7.64 10.28 -11.24
N GLY A 121 -6.75 11.26 -11.43
CA GLY A 121 -6.86 12.59 -10.83
C GLY A 121 -6.75 12.59 -9.30
N ILE A 122 -5.98 11.68 -8.72
CA ILE A 122 -5.83 11.50 -7.26
C ILE A 122 -4.38 11.66 -6.80
N SER A 123 -4.18 12.03 -5.52
CA SER A 123 -2.86 12.24 -4.91
C SER A 123 -2.28 10.96 -4.28
N PRO A 124 -0.95 10.72 -4.30
CA PRO A 124 0.06 11.49 -5.03
C PRO A 124 -0.12 11.27 -6.54
N GLY A 125 0.14 12.27 -7.39
CA GLY A 125 -0.08 12.13 -8.84
C GLY A 125 0.81 11.08 -9.51
N TYR A 126 1.92 10.69 -8.88
CA TYR A 126 2.88 9.74 -9.41
C TYR A 126 3.45 8.87 -8.29
N CYS A 127 3.74 7.60 -8.59
CA CYS A 127 4.40 6.69 -7.68
C CYS A 127 5.75 6.25 -8.24
N GLN A 128 6.78 6.29 -7.40
CA GLN A 128 8.07 5.69 -7.72
C GLN A 128 7.98 4.20 -7.37
N LEU A 129 8.02 3.36 -8.40
CA LEU A 129 7.88 1.91 -8.27
C LEU A 129 9.25 1.26 -8.42
N ASP A 130 9.59 0.37 -7.49
CA ASP A 130 10.86 -0.35 -7.48
C ASP A 130 10.70 -1.70 -8.19
N GLN A 131 11.66 -2.09 -9.02
CA GLN A 131 11.68 -3.41 -9.68
C GLN A 131 12.52 -4.44 -8.92
N SER A 132 13.10 -4.06 -7.78
CA SER A 132 14.10 -4.84 -7.04
C SER A 132 13.47 -5.59 -5.88
N TYR A 133 13.20 -6.88 -6.10
CA TYR A 133 13.27 -7.94 -5.09
C TYR A 133 14.00 -9.14 -5.69
#